data_AF-A0A7S4QHG0-F1
#
_entry.id   AF-A0A7S4QHG0-F1
#
_cell.length_a   1.000
_cell.length_b   1.000
_cell.length_c   1.000
_cell.angle_alpha   90.00
_cell.angle_beta   90.00
_cell.angle_gamma   90.00
#
_symmetry.space_group_name_H-M   'P 1'
#
loop_
_entity.id
_entity.type
_entity.pdbx_description
1 polymer ?
#
loop_
_entity_poly.entity_id
_entity_poly.type
_entity_poly.pdbx_seq_one_letter_code
_entity_poly.pdbx_strand_id
1 'polypeptide(L)'
;MKSLYAFLLLITQPANTFVFTVGSISGITSHSCTNLRAAPKRIGDNAEGVLYVNDKCINCSACSHFAPDIFARAPSDGYHFVHNQPSLEDDDQIDRARAALSACPVAAIRVENSAKLNHASKVAGGSGYKLSSEDEELAKNLAISPKINGRDIPFPRPLLDNVDTGVYFLGSHNDKSFGATPYLVEGRSHDGRIVSVIVDTPRFNKKSVQIVQSLLAEDSDGPDYLFLTHVDDTADHLKWREEFPSLKRIFHRGDLGKANWLGDTTLEDVEILLKGAADEGDEETFQAWNLEGDSFELKLDTEISWPDEAKGDFLVLHTPGHSPGSISLLFRSESVSTIFTGDTCAFSTRDGGRMTGMPIYCKQSLKEQSNTMKKIGKIAGLWDIIAPGHLHKREYISIPGDSKTLGLQWRAKQKDIEVVLQELARYSRY
;
A
#
# COMPACT_ATOMS: atom_id res chain seq x y z
N MET A 1 -32.27 7.10 45.39
CA MET A 1 -31.64 7.26 46.74
C MET A 1 -30.57 6.18 46.84
N LYS A 2 -29.24 6.38 46.94
CA LYS A 2 -28.32 7.50 47.20
C LYS A 2 -27.04 7.20 46.37
N SER A 3 -26.58 8.06 45.46
CA SER A 3 -25.40 8.96 45.56
C SER A 3 -24.28 8.55 46.55
N LEU A 4 -23.03 8.47 46.07
CA LEU A 4 -21.83 9.20 46.55
C LEU A 4 -20.61 8.79 45.66
N TYR A 5 -20.12 9.64 44.75
CA TYR A 5 -18.96 10.55 44.92
C TYR A 5 -17.70 9.91 45.52
N ALA A 6 -16.65 9.76 44.69
CA ALA A 6 -15.27 9.64 45.15
C ALA A 6 -14.45 10.75 44.48
N PHE A 7 -13.95 11.65 45.32
CA PHE A 7 -13.12 12.81 44.99
C PHE A 7 -11.64 12.40 44.94
N LEU A 8 -10.91 13.14 44.11
CA LEU A 8 -9.47 13.14 43.86
C LEU A 8 -8.60 13.09 45.13
N LEU A 9 -7.50 12.34 45.10
CA LEU A 9 -6.29 12.67 45.87
C LEU A 9 -5.04 12.31 45.06
N LEU A 10 -4.43 13.35 44.48
CA LEU A 10 -3.04 13.38 44.04
C LEU A 10 -2.15 13.37 45.29
N ILE A 11 -1.27 12.38 45.40
CA ILE A 11 -0.12 12.41 46.31
C ILE A 11 1.13 12.10 45.47
N THR A 12 2.11 13.00 45.59
CA THR A 12 3.39 13.06 44.89
C THR A 12 4.49 12.29 45.61
N GLN A 13 5.20 11.42 44.87
CA GLN A 13 6.62 10.95 45.01
C GLN A 13 7.06 10.15 46.27
N PRO A 14 8.22 9.45 46.31
CA PRO A 14 9.24 9.15 45.27
C PRO A 14 9.63 7.65 45.13
N ALA A 15 10.56 7.40 44.20
CA ALA A 15 11.31 6.17 43.86
C ALA A 15 11.39 5.05 44.92
N ASN A 16 11.09 3.82 44.48
CA ASN A 16 11.61 2.60 45.10
C ASN A 16 11.99 1.57 44.04
N THR A 17 13.26 1.17 44.11
CA THR A 17 13.91 0.08 43.40
C THR A 17 13.16 -1.23 43.63
N PHE A 18 12.61 -1.83 42.58
CA PHE A 18 12.06 -3.19 42.66
C PHE A 18 13.13 -4.21 42.25
N VAL A 19 13.59 -4.96 43.26
CA VAL A 19 14.30 -6.23 43.07
C VAL A 19 13.25 -7.27 42.70
N PHE A 20 13.30 -7.80 41.49
CA PHE A 20 12.47 -8.95 41.11
C PHE A 20 13.16 -10.25 41.56
N THR A 21 12.55 -10.91 42.54
CA THR A 21 12.83 -12.31 42.89
C THR A 21 12.28 -13.21 41.77
N VAL A 22 13.15 -13.98 41.13
CA VAL A 22 12.77 -14.95 40.10
C VAL A 22 12.08 -16.14 40.78
N GLY A 23 10.75 -16.17 40.74
CA GLY A 23 9.96 -17.35 41.08
C GLY A 23 9.98 -18.32 39.90
N SER A 24 10.58 -19.50 40.10
CA SER A 24 10.59 -20.59 39.13
C SER A 24 9.17 -21.14 38.93
N ILE A 25 8.53 -20.78 37.83
CA ILE A 25 7.32 -21.45 37.33
C ILE A 25 7.79 -22.63 36.48
N SER A 26 7.78 -23.82 37.07
CA SER A 26 7.93 -25.09 36.37
C SER A 26 6.67 -25.37 35.56
N GLY A 27 6.74 -25.13 34.25
CA GLY A 27 5.64 -25.38 33.32
C GLY A 27 5.87 -24.83 31.92
N ILE A 28 7.11 -24.82 31.42
CA ILE A 28 7.38 -24.57 30.00
C ILE A 28 7.60 -25.94 29.38
N THR A 29 6.62 -26.44 28.63
CA THR A 29 6.88 -27.46 27.62
C THR A 29 7.87 -26.86 26.63
N SER A 30 9.12 -27.28 26.73
CA SER A 30 10.15 -26.94 25.75
C SER A 30 9.66 -27.44 24.39
N HIS A 31 9.16 -26.54 23.55
CA HIS A 31 9.02 -26.84 22.13
C HIS A 31 10.44 -27.14 21.65
N SER A 32 10.66 -28.41 21.29
CA SER A 32 11.91 -28.89 20.75
C SER A 32 12.28 -28.01 19.56
N CYS A 33 13.25 -27.12 19.77
CA CYS A 33 13.82 -26.21 18.79
C CYS A 33 14.21 -27.02 17.54
N THR A 34 13.39 -26.93 16.49
CA THR A 34 13.70 -27.57 15.21
C THR A 34 14.45 -26.54 14.38
N ASN A 35 15.74 -26.78 14.19
CA ASN A 35 16.59 -25.99 13.30
C ASN A 35 16.04 -26.09 11.85
N LEU A 36 15.07 -25.25 11.50
CA LEU A 36 14.56 -24.97 10.15
C LEU A 36 15.61 -24.22 9.28
N ARG A 37 16.91 -24.45 9.54
CA ARG A 37 18.06 -23.81 8.85
C ARG A 37 18.20 -24.26 7.39
N ALA A 38 17.38 -25.21 6.93
CA ALA A 38 17.59 -25.94 5.68
C ALA A 38 16.80 -25.43 4.47
N ALA A 39 16.16 -24.25 4.54
CA ALA A 39 15.73 -23.56 3.33
C ALA A 39 16.87 -22.64 2.83
N PRO A 40 17.38 -22.86 1.61
CA PRO A 40 18.48 -22.05 1.11
C PRO A 40 18.07 -20.57 1.14
N LYS A 41 18.88 -19.78 1.84
CA LYS A 41 18.79 -18.32 1.93
C LYS A 41 17.65 -17.76 2.80
N ARG A 42 17.06 -18.54 3.71
CA ARG A 42 16.19 -18.00 4.80
C ARG A 42 16.97 -16.93 5.59
N ILE A 43 16.32 -15.80 5.86
CA ILE A 43 16.89 -14.74 6.71
C ILE A 43 16.83 -15.17 8.18
N GLY A 44 17.87 -14.87 8.96
CA GLY A 44 18.01 -15.29 10.36
C GLY A 44 16.94 -14.72 11.30
N ASP A 45 16.44 -13.52 11.01
CA ASP A 45 15.48 -12.80 11.87
C ASP A 45 14.05 -13.34 11.81
N ASN A 46 13.73 -14.25 10.87
CA ASN A 46 12.39 -14.84 10.81
C ASN A 46 12.09 -15.65 12.07
N ALA A 47 10.86 -15.50 12.58
CA ALA A 47 10.30 -16.42 13.57
C ALA A 47 10.41 -17.87 13.10
N GLU A 48 10.59 -18.77 14.07
CA GLU A 48 10.53 -20.22 13.81
C GLU A 48 9.14 -20.59 13.28
N GLY A 49 9.08 -21.51 12.31
CA GLY A 49 7.83 -21.95 11.67
C GLY A 49 7.91 -21.99 10.14
N VAL A 50 6.83 -22.43 9.49
CA VAL A 50 6.82 -22.73 8.05
C VAL A 50 6.83 -21.51 7.13
N LEU A 51 6.32 -20.36 7.57
CA LEU A 51 6.35 -19.13 6.77
C LEU A 51 7.68 -18.39 7.02
N TYR A 52 8.35 -17.95 5.96
CA TYR A 52 9.60 -17.18 6.08
C TYR A 52 9.86 -16.26 4.90
N VAL A 53 10.75 -15.29 5.11
CA VAL A 53 11.34 -14.45 4.06
C VAL A 53 12.79 -14.87 3.80
N ASN A 54 13.20 -14.91 2.54
CA ASN A 54 14.58 -15.18 2.13
C ASN A 54 15.36 -13.94 1.66
N ASP A 55 16.64 -14.12 1.37
CA ASP A 55 17.59 -13.08 0.93
C ASP A 55 17.26 -12.37 -0.38
N LYS A 56 16.21 -12.78 -1.10
CA LYS A 56 15.72 -12.07 -2.28
C LYS A 56 14.85 -10.86 -1.93
N CYS A 57 14.54 -10.65 -0.65
CA CYS A 57 13.73 -9.51 -0.23
C CYS A 57 14.36 -8.20 -0.70
N ILE A 58 13.58 -7.39 -1.42
CA ILE A 58 13.98 -6.06 -1.87
C ILE A 58 13.44 -4.94 -0.98
N ASN A 59 12.87 -5.29 0.18
CA ASN A 59 12.39 -4.30 1.17
C ASN A 59 11.23 -3.38 0.72
N CYS A 60 10.40 -3.84 -0.23
CA CYS A 60 9.26 -3.09 -0.82
C CYS A 60 8.06 -2.80 0.10
N SER A 61 7.96 -3.44 1.28
CA SER A 61 6.81 -3.36 2.23
C SER A 61 5.51 -4.07 1.84
N ALA A 62 5.39 -4.68 0.67
CA ALA A 62 4.15 -5.37 0.27
C ALA A 62 3.66 -6.36 1.36
N CYS A 63 4.58 -7.08 2.02
CA CYS A 63 4.23 -8.02 3.07
C CYS A 63 3.65 -7.36 4.33
N SER A 64 4.27 -6.29 4.85
CA SER A 64 3.78 -5.59 6.03
C SER A 64 2.56 -4.72 5.74
N HIS A 65 2.36 -4.34 4.47
CA HIS A 65 1.12 -3.69 4.03
C HIS A 65 -0.07 -4.62 4.26
N PHE A 66 0.01 -5.87 3.77
CA PHE A 66 -1.11 -6.80 3.86
C PHE A 66 -1.21 -7.55 5.19
N ALA A 67 -0.10 -7.76 5.89
CA ALA A 67 -0.07 -8.56 7.13
C ALA A 67 0.94 -7.98 8.15
N PRO A 68 0.65 -6.78 8.73
CA PRO A 68 1.56 -6.07 9.62
C PRO A 68 1.81 -6.76 10.98
N ASP A 69 0.91 -7.66 11.38
CA ASP A 69 1.02 -8.52 12.56
C ASP A 69 1.95 -9.72 12.35
N ILE A 70 2.14 -10.13 11.10
CA ILE A 70 2.96 -11.28 10.70
C ILE A 70 4.34 -10.84 10.22
N PHE A 71 4.44 -9.73 9.48
CA PHE A 71 5.70 -9.26 8.89
C PHE A 71 6.15 -7.94 9.50
N ALA A 72 7.45 -7.85 9.79
CA ALA A 72 8.09 -6.62 10.22
C ALA A 72 9.28 -6.27 9.34
N ARG A 73 9.63 -4.98 9.35
CA ARG A 73 10.84 -4.45 8.72
C ARG A 73 12.01 -4.60 9.67
N ALA A 74 13.16 -5.03 9.17
CA ALA A 74 14.37 -5.16 9.97
C ALA A 74 14.86 -3.79 10.47
N PRO A 75 15.42 -3.68 11.70
CA PRO A 75 15.97 -2.43 12.21
C PRO A 75 17.08 -1.82 11.34
N SER A 76 17.79 -2.66 10.57
CA SER A 76 18.81 -2.23 9.59
C SER A 76 18.22 -1.58 8.33
N ASP A 77 16.89 -1.58 8.18
CA ASP A 77 16.15 -1.13 7.00
C ASP A 77 16.60 -1.79 5.69
N GLY A 78 17.09 -3.03 5.74
CA GLY A 78 17.55 -3.77 4.56
C GLY A 78 16.54 -4.77 3.99
N TYR A 79 15.60 -5.26 4.79
CA TYR A 79 14.69 -6.34 4.41
C TYR A 79 13.48 -6.41 5.35
N HIS A 80 12.50 -7.25 5.00
CA HIS A 80 11.44 -7.68 5.91
C HIS A 80 11.64 -9.14 6.30
N PHE A 81 11.04 -9.52 7.43
CA PHE A 81 11.08 -10.86 7.97
C PHE A 81 9.71 -11.21 8.55
N VAL A 82 9.45 -12.50 8.74
CA VAL A 82 8.29 -12.97 9.49
C VAL A 82 8.56 -12.72 10.97
N HIS A 83 7.84 -11.78 11.56
CA HIS A 83 7.93 -11.47 12.99
C HIS A 83 7.11 -12.45 13.84
N ASN A 84 5.93 -12.85 13.36
CA ASN A 84 5.06 -13.85 13.99
C ASN A 84 4.56 -14.83 12.93
N GLN A 85 4.45 -16.12 13.27
CA GLN A 85 3.74 -17.06 12.41
C GLN A 85 2.22 -16.80 12.50
N PRO A 86 1.45 -16.96 11.41
CA PRO A 86 -0.01 -16.90 11.46
C PRO A 86 -0.58 -18.00 12.36
N SER A 87 -1.64 -17.70 13.10
CA SER A 87 -2.37 -18.71 13.87
C SER A 87 -3.29 -19.56 12.98
N LEU A 88 -3.35 -20.87 13.22
CA LEU A 88 -4.33 -21.77 12.58
C LEU A 88 -5.78 -21.45 12.96
N GLU A 89 -5.98 -20.77 14.09
CA GLU A 89 -7.30 -20.40 14.62
C GLU A 89 -7.79 -19.05 14.07
N ASP A 90 -6.95 -18.31 13.33
CA ASP A 90 -7.24 -16.98 12.80
C ASP A 90 -7.21 -16.99 11.26
N ASP A 91 -8.38 -17.22 10.66
CA ASP A 91 -8.53 -17.28 9.21
C ASP A 91 -8.16 -15.96 8.52
N ASP A 92 -8.42 -14.82 9.16
CA ASP A 92 -8.09 -13.50 8.63
C ASP A 92 -6.56 -13.30 8.56
N GLN A 93 -5.83 -13.72 9.59
CA GLN A 93 -4.36 -13.74 9.57
C GLN A 93 -3.81 -14.61 8.43
N ILE A 94 -4.39 -15.80 8.23
CA ILE A 94 -3.98 -16.70 7.15
C ILE A 94 -4.22 -16.03 5.80
N ASP A 95 -5.37 -15.40 5.59
CA ASP A 95 -5.70 -14.76 4.30
C ASP A 95 -4.86 -13.50 4.05
N ARG A 96 -4.56 -12.70 5.08
CA ARG A 96 -3.59 -11.60 5.00
C ARG A 96 -2.18 -12.10 4.66
N ALA A 97 -1.74 -13.21 5.25
CA ALA A 97 -0.46 -13.83 4.92
C ALA A 97 -0.41 -14.33 3.46
N ARG A 98 -1.51 -14.91 2.98
CA ARG A 98 -1.67 -15.35 1.58
C ARG A 98 -1.65 -14.16 0.61
N ALA A 99 -2.26 -13.03 0.97
CA ALA A 99 -2.17 -11.79 0.21
C ALA A 99 -0.72 -11.30 0.12
N ALA A 100 0.01 -11.24 1.24
CA ALA A 100 1.44 -10.89 1.27
C ALA A 100 2.28 -11.83 0.36
N LEU A 101 2.07 -13.15 0.46
CA LEU A 101 2.71 -14.17 -0.38
C LEU A 101 2.48 -13.92 -1.88
N SER A 102 1.23 -13.61 -2.26
CA SER A 102 0.85 -13.38 -3.66
C SER A 102 1.27 -12.01 -4.19
N ALA A 103 1.42 -11.01 -3.32
CA ALA A 103 1.84 -9.66 -3.69
C ALA A 103 3.36 -9.50 -3.80
N CYS A 104 4.15 -10.36 -3.14
CA CYS A 104 5.61 -10.23 -3.13
C CYS A 104 6.22 -10.27 -4.56
N PRO A 105 6.79 -9.15 -5.06
CA PRO A 105 7.17 -9.03 -6.47
C PRO A 105 8.36 -9.92 -6.84
N VAL A 106 9.25 -10.18 -5.88
CA VAL A 106 10.47 -10.96 -6.08
C VAL A 106 10.33 -12.39 -5.56
N ALA A 107 9.13 -12.75 -5.11
CA ALA A 107 8.84 -14.02 -4.48
C ALA A 107 9.89 -14.30 -3.37
N ALA A 108 10.06 -13.38 -2.42
CA ALA A 108 10.96 -13.59 -1.27
C ALA A 108 10.27 -14.34 -0.13
N ILE A 109 8.95 -14.21 -0.02
CA ILE A 109 8.14 -14.90 0.98
C ILE A 109 7.92 -16.35 0.53
N ARG A 110 8.12 -17.30 1.43
CA ARG A 110 8.10 -18.73 1.16
C ARG A 110 7.40 -19.47 2.30
N VAL A 111 6.84 -20.61 1.93
CA VAL A 111 6.26 -21.58 2.86
C VAL A 111 7.06 -22.86 2.71
N GLU A 112 7.53 -23.39 3.83
CA GLU A 112 8.18 -24.69 3.88
C GLU A 112 7.27 -25.80 3.40
N ASN A 113 7.86 -26.86 2.84
CA ASN A 113 7.12 -28.04 2.41
C ASN A 113 7.91 -29.30 2.77
N SER A 114 7.26 -30.23 3.48
CA SER A 114 7.80 -31.52 3.89
C SER A 114 8.52 -32.27 2.77
N ALA A 115 8.05 -32.20 1.52
CA ALA A 115 8.71 -32.86 0.38
C ALA A 115 10.09 -32.25 0.06
N LYS A 116 10.20 -30.92 0.08
CA LYS A 116 11.46 -30.21 -0.18
C LYS A 116 12.46 -30.39 0.95
N LEU A 117 11.98 -30.34 2.19
CA LEU A 117 12.81 -30.54 3.38
C LEU A 117 13.32 -31.97 3.47
N ASN A 118 12.48 -32.97 3.16
CA ASN A 118 12.91 -34.37 3.08
C ASN A 118 13.98 -34.59 2.02
N HIS A 119 13.80 -34.00 0.83
CA HIS A 119 14.81 -34.09 -0.22
C HIS A 119 16.14 -33.45 0.22
N ALA A 120 16.10 -32.23 0.76
CA ALA A 120 17.30 -31.53 1.25
C ALA A 120 18.00 -32.30 2.39
N SER A 121 17.23 -32.83 3.35
CA SER A 121 17.75 -33.65 4.46
C SER A 121 18.44 -34.92 3.97
N LYS A 122 17.81 -35.65 3.03
CA LYS A 122 18.41 -36.87 2.45
C LYS A 122 19.67 -36.57 1.65
N VAL A 123 19.69 -35.49 0.87
CA VAL A 123 20.89 -35.05 0.14
C VAL A 123 22.03 -34.70 1.10
N ALA A 124 21.73 -34.15 2.27
CA ALA A 124 22.71 -33.86 3.32
C ALA A 124 23.09 -35.06 4.20
N GLY A 125 22.64 -36.29 3.86
CA GLY A 125 22.95 -37.51 4.63
C GLY A 125 22.15 -37.69 5.92
N GLY A 126 21.09 -36.89 6.14
CA GLY A 126 20.20 -37.00 7.30
C GLY A 126 19.12 -38.08 7.15
N SER A 127 18.45 -38.40 8.26
CA SER A 127 17.40 -39.43 8.34
C SER A 127 16.04 -39.04 7.72
N GLY A 128 15.99 -37.93 6.96
CA GLY A 128 14.75 -37.29 6.52
C GLY A 128 14.25 -36.26 7.54
N TYR A 129 13.44 -35.32 7.08
CA TYR A 129 12.85 -34.25 7.88
C TYR A 129 11.36 -34.16 7.61
N LYS A 130 10.55 -34.23 8.66
CA LYS A 130 9.10 -34.06 8.58
C LYS A 130 8.66 -32.87 9.44
N LEU A 131 7.78 -32.04 8.90
CA LEU A 131 7.13 -30.97 9.64
C LEU A 131 6.21 -31.55 10.73
N SER A 132 5.90 -30.75 11.75
CA SER A 132 4.86 -31.08 12.72
C SER A 132 3.49 -31.14 12.03
N SER A 133 2.48 -31.77 12.66
CA SER A 133 1.13 -31.80 12.09
C SER A 133 0.54 -30.40 11.94
N GLU A 134 0.79 -29.52 12.92
CA GLU A 134 0.35 -28.12 12.90
C GLU A 134 1.04 -27.35 11.76
N ASP A 135 2.35 -27.54 11.58
CA ASP A 135 3.10 -26.93 10.48
C ASP A 135 2.66 -27.43 9.09
N GLU A 136 2.35 -28.73 8.96
CA GLU A 136 1.80 -29.30 7.71
C GLU A 136 0.44 -28.68 7.38
N GLU A 137 -0.40 -28.49 8.39
CA GLU A 137 -1.72 -27.86 8.24
C GLU A 137 -1.61 -26.37 7.93
N LEU A 138 -0.74 -25.62 8.61
CA LEU A 138 -0.50 -24.21 8.33
C LEU A 138 0.08 -24.01 6.93
N ALA A 139 1.05 -24.83 6.54
CA ALA A 139 1.62 -24.79 5.19
C ALA A 139 0.57 -25.06 4.10
N LYS A 140 -0.37 -25.98 4.36
CA LYS A 140 -1.51 -26.26 3.47
C LYS A 140 -2.45 -25.06 3.40
N ASN A 141 -2.80 -24.45 4.54
CA ASN A 141 -3.68 -23.28 4.61
C ASN A 141 -3.08 -22.05 3.91
N LEU A 142 -1.77 -21.86 3.97
CA LEU A 142 -1.05 -20.77 3.29
C LEU A 142 -0.92 -20.95 1.77
N ALA A 143 -1.36 -22.08 1.21
CA ALA A 143 -1.34 -22.29 -0.23
C ALA A 143 -2.20 -21.26 -0.98
N ILE A 144 -1.66 -20.71 -2.07
CA ILE A 144 -2.39 -19.75 -2.91
C ILE A 144 -3.42 -20.44 -3.81
N SER A 145 -3.20 -21.72 -4.15
CA SER A 145 -4.09 -22.47 -5.05
C SER A 145 -5.33 -22.97 -4.30
N PRO A 146 -6.55 -22.57 -4.70
CA PRO A 146 -7.80 -23.05 -4.11
C PRO A 146 -7.93 -24.58 -4.14
N LYS A 147 -7.31 -25.26 -5.11
CA LYS A 147 -7.30 -26.73 -5.19
C LYS A 147 -6.66 -27.43 -3.99
N ILE A 148 -5.87 -26.72 -3.18
CA ILE A 148 -5.11 -27.28 -2.06
C ILE A 148 -5.87 -27.11 -0.73
N ASN A 149 -6.47 -25.95 -0.51
CA ASN A 149 -7.09 -25.56 0.77
C ASN A 149 -8.58 -25.19 0.65
N GLY A 150 -9.15 -25.15 -0.56
CA GLY A 150 -10.53 -24.75 -0.79
C GLY A 150 -10.82 -23.26 -0.62
N ARG A 151 -9.80 -22.44 -0.31
CA ARG A 151 -9.96 -21.00 -0.08
C ARG A 151 -9.89 -20.23 -1.40
N ASP A 152 -10.60 -19.10 -1.48
CA ASP A 152 -10.50 -18.18 -2.60
C ASP A 152 -9.08 -17.63 -2.77
N ILE A 153 -8.76 -17.19 -3.99
CA ILE A 153 -7.48 -16.50 -4.21
C ILE A 153 -7.46 -15.17 -3.44
N PRO A 154 -6.29 -14.69 -2.96
CA PRO A 154 -6.25 -13.56 -2.03
C PRO A 154 -6.60 -12.18 -2.62
N PHE A 155 -6.78 -12.11 -3.94
CA PHE A 155 -7.09 -10.89 -4.67
C PHE A 155 -8.18 -11.19 -5.71
N PRO A 156 -9.04 -10.20 -6.06
CA PRO A 156 -9.01 -8.82 -5.59
C PRO A 156 -9.38 -8.70 -4.10
N ARG A 157 -8.86 -7.67 -3.41
CA ARG A 157 -9.14 -7.45 -1.99
C ARG A 157 -9.64 -6.01 -1.80
N PRO A 158 -10.72 -5.76 -1.04
CA PRO A 158 -11.14 -4.39 -0.75
C PRO A 158 -10.04 -3.62 0.00
N LEU A 159 -9.98 -2.30 -0.21
CA LEU A 159 -9.01 -1.41 0.44
C LEU A 159 -9.11 -1.49 1.98
N LEU A 160 -10.34 -1.61 2.48
CA LEU A 160 -10.70 -1.74 3.89
C LEU A 160 -11.66 -2.92 4.08
N ASP A 161 -11.47 -3.69 5.15
CA ASP A 161 -12.27 -4.89 5.39
C ASP A 161 -13.71 -4.58 5.84
N ASN A 162 -13.95 -3.42 6.47
CA ASN A 162 -15.22 -3.08 7.13
C ASN A 162 -15.95 -1.87 6.53
N VAL A 163 -15.40 -1.26 5.49
CA VAL A 163 -15.97 -0.07 4.84
C VAL A 163 -15.92 -0.29 3.35
N ASP A 164 -17.07 -0.18 2.69
CA ASP A 164 -17.10 -0.19 1.24
C ASP A 164 -16.53 1.14 0.72
N THR A 165 -15.34 1.03 0.14
CA THR A 165 -14.62 2.17 -0.42
C THR A 165 -14.82 2.28 -1.92
N GLY A 166 -15.36 1.24 -2.58
CA GLY A 166 -15.29 1.09 -4.03
C GLY A 166 -13.87 0.89 -4.58
N VAL A 167 -12.86 0.69 -3.70
CA VAL A 167 -11.45 0.53 -4.06
C VAL A 167 -10.97 -0.87 -3.74
N TYR A 168 -10.30 -1.50 -4.71
CA TYR A 168 -9.75 -2.84 -4.58
C TYR A 168 -8.24 -2.85 -4.84
N PHE A 169 -7.49 -3.55 -3.99
CA PHE A 169 -6.14 -4.01 -4.30
C PHE A 169 -6.19 -5.13 -5.34
N LEU A 170 -5.33 -5.07 -6.35
CA LEU A 170 -5.22 -6.10 -7.38
C LEU A 170 -4.13 -7.15 -7.07
N GLY A 171 -3.20 -6.83 -6.16
CA GLY A 171 -2.04 -7.66 -5.89
C GLY A 171 -1.12 -7.77 -7.11
N SER A 172 -0.44 -8.91 -7.30
CA SER A 172 0.46 -9.15 -8.44
C SER A 172 1.49 -8.03 -8.65
N HIS A 173 2.18 -7.58 -7.60
CA HIS A 173 3.09 -6.44 -7.72
C HIS A 173 4.27 -6.76 -8.67
N ASN A 174 4.84 -5.73 -9.27
CA ASN A 174 5.91 -5.85 -10.26
C ASN A 174 7.27 -5.52 -9.62
N ASP A 175 8.30 -6.34 -9.85
CA ASP A 175 9.64 -6.06 -9.34
C ASP A 175 10.32 -4.91 -10.11
N LYS A 176 9.89 -4.67 -11.35
CA LYS A 176 10.35 -3.54 -12.16
C LYS A 176 9.85 -2.17 -11.68
N SER A 177 8.75 -2.14 -10.92
CA SER A 177 8.24 -0.95 -10.23
C SER A 177 8.52 -1.03 -8.73
N PHE A 178 9.56 -1.76 -8.31
CA PHE A 178 9.93 -1.95 -6.91
C PHE A 178 8.80 -2.45 -5.97
N GLY A 179 7.75 -3.05 -6.53
CA GLY A 179 6.61 -3.56 -5.78
C GLY A 179 5.50 -2.54 -5.56
N ALA A 180 5.35 -1.55 -6.43
CA ALA A 180 4.19 -0.63 -6.45
C ALA A 180 2.86 -1.38 -6.30
N THR A 181 1.92 -0.76 -5.61
CA THR A 181 0.63 -1.31 -5.19
C THR A 181 -0.43 -0.89 -6.20
N PRO A 182 -0.94 -1.82 -7.03
CA PRO A 182 -1.96 -1.51 -8.00
C PRO A 182 -3.37 -1.56 -7.40
N TYR A 183 -4.20 -0.60 -7.80
CA TYR A 183 -5.60 -0.49 -7.36
C TYR A 183 -6.55 -0.55 -8.56
N LEU A 184 -7.83 -0.87 -8.30
CA LEU A 184 -8.93 -0.69 -9.24
C LEU A 184 -10.11 -0.02 -8.54
N VAL A 185 -10.74 0.92 -9.24
CA VAL A 185 -11.96 1.63 -8.82
C VAL A 185 -12.95 1.71 -9.97
N GLU A 186 -14.25 1.67 -9.64
CA GLU A 186 -15.34 1.99 -10.58
C GLU A 186 -16.10 3.23 -10.07
N GLY A 187 -16.43 4.14 -10.98
CA GLY A 187 -17.12 5.39 -10.63
C GLY A 187 -17.70 6.11 -11.85
N ARG A 188 -18.38 7.23 -11.63
CA ARG A 188 -18.93 8.05 -12.70
C ARG A 188 -17.86 8.95 -13.31
N SER A 189 -17.65 8.88 -14.62
CA SER A 189 -16.87 9.86 -15.37
C SER A 189 -17.57 11.22 -15.45
N HIS A 190 -16.86 12.24 -15.95
CA HIS A 190 -17.35 13.62 -16.09
C HIS A 190 -18.57 13.78 -17.01
N ASP A 191 -18.86 12.78 -17.86
CA ASP A 191 -20.04 12.72 -18.74
C ASP A 191 -21.15 11.78 -18.19
N GLY A 192 -20.95 11.24 -16.99
CA GLY A 192 -21.92 10.42 -16.26
C GLY A 192 -21.90 8.92 -16.57
N ARG A 193 -21.00 8.44 -17.44
CA ARG A 193 -20.80 7.00 -17.67
C ARG A 193 -20.16 6.34 -16.46
N ILE A 194 -20.47 5.07 -16.21
CA ILE A 194 -19.71 4.26 -15.24
C ILE A 194 -18.45 3.78 -15.95
N VAL A 195 -17.31 4.04 -15.34
CA VAL A 195 -15.98 3.68 -15.87
C VAL A 195 -15.13 3.06 -14.79
N SER A 196 -14.20 2.21 -15.21
CA SER A 196 -13.22 1.53 -14.38
C SER A 196 -11.82 2.11 -14.58
N VAL A 197 -11.09 2.33 -13.50
CA VAL A 197 -9.74 2.89 -13.52
C VAL A 197 -8.81 1.98 -12.74
N ILE A 198 -7.81 1.42 -13.42
CA ILE A 198 -6.63 0.82 -12.77
C ILE A 198 -5.67 1.95 -12.41
N VAL A 199 -5.25 2.03 -11.16
CA VAL A 199 -4.23 2.97 -10.70
C VAL A 199 -2.95 2.21 -10.45
N ASP A 200 -1.90 2.60 -11.18
CA ASP A 200 -0.61 1.92 -11.28
C ASP A 200 -0.70 0.45 -11.72
N THR A 201 0.39 -0.07 -12.27
CA THR A 201 0.33 -1.30 -13.06
C THR A 201 0.50 -2.56 -12.21
N PRO A 202 -0.49 -3.48 -12.16
CA PRO A 202 -0.21 -4.85 -11.75
C PRO A 202 0.67 -5.54 -12.79
N ARG A 203 1.51 -6.47 -12.36
CA ARG A 203 2.31 -7.31 -13.27
C ARG A 203 1.40 -8.03 -14.24
N PHE A 204 1.66 -7.89 -15.54
CA PHE A 204 0.85 -8.54 -16.56
C PHE A 204 1.04 -10.06 -16.57
N ASN A 205 -0.03 -10.79 -16.23
CA ASN A 205 -0.11 -12.25 -16.36
C ASN A 205 -1.57 -12.70 -16.39
N LYS A 206 -1.83 -13.96 -16.76
CA LYS A 206 -3.20 -14.49 -16.85
C LYS A 206 -4.02 -14.33 -15.56
N LYS A 207 -3.39 -14.47 -14.39
CA LYS A 207 -4.09 -14.36 -13.11
C LYS A 207 -4.47 -12.92 -12.79
N SER A 208 -3.59 -11.94 -13.05
CA SER A 208 -3.92 -10.52 -12.84
C SER A 208 -5.02 -10.05 -13.78
N VAL A 209 -5.01 -10.52 -15.05
CA VAL A 209 -6.08 -10.26 -16.02
C VAL A 209 -7.42 -10.78 -15.50
N GLN A 210 -7.46 -12.02 -15.01
CA GLN A 210 -8.67 -12.61 -14.41
C GLN A 210 -9.15 -11.86 -13.17
N ILE A 211 -8.23 -11.39 -12.32
CA ILE A 211 -8.55 -10.59 -11.13
C ILE A 211 -9.21 -9.26 -11.54
N VAL A 212 -8.64 -8.56 -12.51
CA VAL A 212 -9.23 -7.31 -13.02
C VAL A 212 -10.61 -7.57 -13.61
N GLN A 213 -10.74 -8.53 -14.53
CA GLN A 213 -12.02 -8.87 -15.16
C GLN A 213 -13.10 -9.27 -14.14
N SER A 214 -12.72 -9.91 -13.02
CA SER A 214 -13.68 -10.28 -11.98
C SER A 214 -14.31 -9.11 -11.22
N LEU A 215 -13.74 -7.90 -11.34
CA LEU A 215 -14.26 -6.68 -10.75
C LEU A 215 -15.09 -5.83 -11.72
N LEU A 216 -15.11 -6.17 -13.01
CA LEU A 216 -15.79 -5.39 -14.04
C LEU A 216 -17.18 -5.97 -14.33
N ALA A 217 -18.04 -5.16 -14.96
CA ALA A 217 -19.31 -5.63 -15.49
C ALA A 217 -19.14 -6.83 -16.45
N GLU A 218 -20.10 -7.76 -16.46
CA GLU A 218 -20.01 -9.01 -17.24
C GLU A 218 -19.84 -8.78 -18.76
N ASP A 219 -20.35 -7.67 -19.28
CA ASP A 219 -20.29 -7.26 -20.68
C ASP A 219 -19.14 -6.28 -20.97
N SER A 220 -18.29 -5.98 -19.99
CA SER A 220 -17.10 -5.15 -20.15
C SER A 220 -16.10 -5.79 -21.13
N ASP A 221 -15.53 -4.97 -22.01
CA ASP A 221 -14.45 -5.36 -22.90
C ASP A 221 -13.06 -5.22 -22.26
N GLY A 222 -13.01 -4.81 -20.98
CA GLY A 222 -11.79 -4.54 -20.23
C GLY A 222 -11.90 -3.28 -19.37
N PRO A 223 -10.85 -2.96 -18.61
CA PRO A 223 -10.77 -1.70 -17.88
C PRO A 223 -10.78 -0.52 -18.85
N ASP A 224 -11.43 0.60 -18.48
CA ASP A 224 -11.52 1.78 -19.34
C ASP A 224 -10.22 2.60 -19.32
N TYR A 225 -9.63 2.77 -18.13
CA TYR A 225 -8.44 3.59 -17.93
C TYR A 225 -7.34 2.87 -17.15
N LEU A 226 -6.09 3.14 -17.54
CA LEU A 226 -4.89 2.83 -16.76
C LEU A 226 -4.20 4.15 -16.41
N PHE A 227 -4.36 4.57 -15.16
CA PHE A 227 -3.78 5.78 -14.61
C PHE A 227 -2.38 5.50 -14.07
N LEU A 228 -1.38 6.14 -14.68
CA LEU A 228 0.04 5.98 -14.34
C LEU A 228 0.48 7.20 -13.51
N THR A 229 0.72 7.01 -12.22
CA THR A 229 0.97 8.13 -11.29
C THR A 229 2.29 8.85 -11.55
N HIS A 230 3.35 8.10 -11.86
CA HIS A 230 4.67 8.62 -12.24
C HIS A 230 5.48 7.55 -12.97
N VAL A 231 6.62 7.95 -13.53
CA VAL A 231 7.48 7.09 -14.36
C VAL A 231 7.90 5.77 -13.70
N ASP A 232 8.19 5.72 -12.38
CA ASP A 232 8.68 4.50 -11.72
C ASP A 232 7.66 3.34 -11.75
N ASP A 233 6.36 3.66 -11.81
CA ASP A 233 5.26 2.71 -11.59
C ASP A 233 4.51 2.31 -12.86
N THR A 234 5.23 2.33 -13.98
CA THR A 234 4.70 2.07 -15.33
C THR A 234 4.90 0.63 -15.81
N ALA A 235 5.50 -0.26 -15.01
CA ALA A 235 5.93 -1.58 -15.47
C ALA A 235 4.79 -2.45 -16.07
N ASP A 236 4.99 -2.91 -17.31
CA ASP A 236 4.00 -3.69 -18.10
C ASP A 236 2.76 -2.91 -18.58
N HIS A 237 2.73 -1.58 -18.48
CA HIS A 237 1.60 -0.75 -18.98
C HIS A 237 1.21 -1.08 -20.42
N LEU A 238 2.19 -1.25 -21.31
CA LEU A 238 1.94 -1.56 -22.72
C LEU A 238 1.29 -2.94 -22.91
N LYS A 239 1.65 -3.94 -22.10
CA LYS A 239 1.04 -5.27 -22.22
C LYS A 239 -0.44 -5.26 -21.83
N TRP A 240 -0.81 -4.46 -20.84
CA TRP A 240 -2.22 -4.23 -20.50
C TRP A 240 -2.98 -3.56 -21.65
N ARG A 241 -2.36 -2.56 -22.28
CA ARG A 241 -2.91 -1.89 -23.47
C ARG A 241 -3.06 -2.82 -24.68
N GLU A 242 -2.14 -3.76 -24.86
CA GLU A 242 -2.20 -4.77 -25.94
C GLU A 242 -3.29 -5.82 -25.69
N GLU A 243 -3.49 -6.24 -24.43
CA GLU A 243 -4.55 -7.18 -24.05
C GLU A 243 -5.95 -6.56 -24.15
N PHE A 244 -6.08 -5.27 -23.82
CA PHE A 244 -7.34 -4.53 -23.82
C PHE A 244 -7.27 -3.37 -24.81
N PRO A 245 -7.69 -3.58 -26.08
CA PRO A 245 -7.56 -2.58 -27.13
C PRO A 245 -8.31 -1.25 -26.89
N SER A 246 -9.34 -1.24 -26.04
CA SER A 246 -10.13 -0.07 -25.64
C SER A 246 -9.50 0.74 -24.49
N LEU A 247 -8.60 0.12 -23.71
CA LEU A 247 -7.96 0.73 -22.54
C LEU A 247 -7.19 1.99 -22.91
N LYS A 248 -7.48 3.11 -22.23
CA LYS A 248 -6.73 4.36 -22.38
C LYS A 248 -5.75 4.55 -21.23
N ARG A 249 -4.47 4.73 -21.53
CA ARG A 249 -3.46 5.11 -20.53
C ARG A 249 -3.47 6.61 -20.32
N ILE A 250 -3.50 7.03 -19.06
CA ILE A 250 -3.36 8.42 -18.63
C ILE A 250 -1.95 8.59 -18.02
N PHE A 251 -1.17 9.53 -18.55
CA PHE A 251 0.18 9.82 -18.05
C PHE A 251 0.52 11.30 -18.26
N HIS A 252 1.45 11.84 -17.47
CA HIS A 252 1.83 13.24 -17.58
C HIS A 252 3.11 13.43 -18.39
N ARG A 253 3.11 14.39 -19.32
CA ARG A 253 4.25 14.71 -20.20
C ARG A 253 5.53 15.10 -19.44
N GLY A 254 5.39 15.60 -18.22
CA GLY A 254 6.50 15.98 -17.34
C GLY A 254 7.47 14.83 -17.03
N ASP A 255 7.02 13.58 -17.17
CA ASP A 255 7.82 12.38 -16.95
C ASP A 255 8.39 11.75 -18.24
N LEU A 256 8.31 12.47 -19.37
CA LEU A 256 8.95 12.09 -20.62
C LEU A 256 10.39 12.63 -20.74
N GLY A 257 11.09 12.26 -21.81
CA GLY A 257 12.43 12.76 -22.12
C GLY A 257 13.43 12.48 -20.99
N LYS A 258 14.08 13.53 -20.45
CA LYS A 258 15.09 13.37 -19.39
C LYS A 258 14.51 12.91 -18.05
N ALA A 259 13.23 13.18 -17.79
CA ALA A 259 12.54 12.72 -16.59
C ALA A 259 12.09 11.26 -16.74
N ASN A 260 12.10 10.70 -17.95
CA ASN A 260 11.91 9.28 -18.17
C ASN A 260 13.22 8.51 -17.95
N TRP A 261 13.66 8.38 -16.69
CA TRP A 261 14.89 7.65 -16.36
C TRP A 261 14.78 6.13 -16.56
N LEU A 262 13.57 5.60 -16.78
CA LEU A 262 13.39 4.20 -17.20
C LEU A 262 13.71 4.00 -18.70
N GLY A 263 13.69 5.08 -19.49
CA GLY A 263 13.95 5.04 -20.92
C GLY A 263 12.86 4.34 -21.73
N ASP A 264 11.67 4.14 -21.17
CA ASP A 264 10.54 3.54 -21.88
C ASP A 264 9.87 4.56 -22.79
N THR A 265 10.28 4.59 -24.07
CA THR A 265 9.75 5.53 -25.05
C THR A 265 8.28 5.28 -25.39
N THR A 266 7.71 4.13 -25.03
CA THR A 266 6.30 3.81 -25.31
C THR A 266 5.32 4.61 -24.43
N LEU A 267 5.84 5.32 -23.42
CA LEU A 267 5.10 6.32 -22.63
C LEU A 267 4.82 7.61 -23.41
N GLU A 268 5.53 7.87 -24.51
CA GLU A 268 5.24 9.03 -25.37
C GLU A 268 3.95 8.85 -26.18
N ASP A 269 3.54 7.59 -26.39
CA ASP A 269 2.39 7.17 -27.19
C ASP A 269 1.19 6.75 -26.33
N VAL A 270 1.08 7.24 -25.08
CA VAL A 270 -0.13 7.01 -24.27
C VAL A 270 -1.32 7.75 -24.86
N GLU A 271 -2.52 7.21 -24.63
CA GLU A 271 -3.74 7.71 -25.24
C GLU A 271 -4.14 9.08 -24.70
N ILE A 272 -3.88 9.33 -23.42
CA ILE A 272 -4.18 10.60 -22.74
C ILE A 272 -2.91 11.12 -22.10
N LEU A 273 -2.16 11.92 -22.87
CA LEU A 273 -0.95 12.58 -22.41
C LEU A 273 -1.27 13.97 -21.85
N LEU A 274 -1.31 14.07 -20.52
CA LEU A 274 -1.60 15.31 -19.81
C LEU A 274 -0.49 16.34 -20.01
N LYS A 275 -0.91 17.60 -20.16
CA LYS A 275 -0.05 18.76 -20.38
C LYS A 275 -0.36 19.83 -19.35
N GLY A 276 0.69 20.33 -18.72
CA GLY A 276 0.66 21.39 -17.71
C GLY A 276 2.07 21.49 -17.13
N ALA A 277 2.49 22.70 -16.75
CA ALA A 277 3.72 22.85 -15.98
C ALA A 277 3.40 22.79 -14.49
N ALA A 278 4.39 22.45 -13.67
CA ALA A 278 4.29 22.73 -12.24
C ALA A 278 4.09 24.24 -12.10
N ASP A 279 3.02 24.67 -11.43
CA ASP A 279 2.84 26.07 -11.09
C ASP A 279 3.97 26.51 -10.15
N GLU A 280 5.03 27.07 -10.74
CA GLU A 280 6.11 27.70 -9.99
C GLU A 280 5.55 28.94 -9.27
N GLY A 281 5.00 28.73 -8.08
CA GLY A 281 4.67 29.79 -7.13
C GLY A 281 3.19 30.13 -6.96
N ASP A 282 2.24 29.42 -7.60
CA ASP A 282 0.83 29.54 -7.23
C ASP A 282 0.52 28.57 -6.09
N GLU A 283 0.46 29.07 -4.85
CA GLU A 283 0.03 28.29 -3.68
C GLU A 283 -1.50 28.23 -3.53
N GLU A 284 -2.27 28.88 -4.40
CA GLU A 284 -3.72 29.09 -4.28
C GLU A 284 -4.54 28.20 -5.23
N THR A 285 -3.91 27.53 -6.19
CA THR A 285 -4.58 26.60 -7.11
C THR A 285 -3.86 25.25 -7.25
N PHE A 286 -4.60 24.23 -7.67
CA PHE A 286 -4.09 23.00 -8.26
C PHE A 286 -4.40 23.00 -9.77
N GLN A 287 -3.41 22.72 -10.61
CA GLN A 287 -3.68 22.24 -11.95
C GLN A 287 -4.35 20.86 -11.85
N ALA A 288 -5.54 20.73 -12.45
CA ALA A 288 -6.34 19.52 -12.42
C ALA A 288 -6.87 19.12 -13.80
N TRP A 289 -7.31 17.87 -13.93
CA TRP A 289 -7.97 17.34 -15.13
C TRP A 289 -9.10 16.37 -14.78
N ASN A 290 -10.02 16.17 -15.71
CA ASN A 290 -10.87 14.97 -15.73
C ASN A 290 -10.11 13.78 -16.37
N LEU A 291 -10.75 12.61 -16.43
CA LEU A 291 -10.14 11.39 -17.00
C LEU A 291 -9.89 11.45 -18.53
N GLU A 292 -10.52 12.37 -19.27
CA GLU A 292 -10.27 12.55 -20.72
C GLU A 292 -9.17 13.60 -20.99
N GLY A 293 -8.60 14.19 -19.94
CA GLY A 293 -7.52 15.17 -20.04
C GLY A 293 -7.98 16.62 -20.26
N ASP A 294 -9.26 16.94 -20.03
CA ASP A 294 -9.72 18.33 -20.02
C ASP A 294 -9.23 19.02 -18.75
N SER A 295 -8.42 20.07 -18.92
CA SER A 295 -7.76 20.78 -17.82
C SER A 295 -8.63 21.86 -17.19
N PHE A 296 -8.51 22.06 -15.89
CA PHE A 296 -9.06 23.20 -15.16
C PHE A 296 -8.22 23.51 -13.91
N GLU A 297 -8.42 24.71 -13.35
CA GLU A 297 -7.77 25.13 -12.10
C GLU A 297 -8.71 24.87 -10.93
N LEU A 298 -8.25 24.07 -9.97
CA LEU A 298 -8.95 23.86 -8.70
C LEU A 298 -8.45 24.90 -7.69
N LYS A 299 -9.32 25.83 -7.30
CA LYS A 299 -9.01 26.80 -6.25
C LYS A 299 -8.94 26.14 -4.89
N LEU A 300 -7.93 26.48 -4.09
CA LEU A 300 -7.67 25.86 -2.80
C LEU A 300 -8.34 26.66 -1.68
N ASP A 301 -9.32 26.06 -1.03
CA ASP A 301 -9.99 26.61 0.17
C ASP A 301 -10.06 25.54 1.26
N THR A 302 -9.99 25.95 2.51
CA THR A 302 -10.20 25.10 3.69
C THR A 302 -11.62 24.54 3.81
N GLU A 303 -12.61 25.17 3.19
CA GLU A 303 -14.00 24.67 3.12
C GLU A 303 -14.36 24.06 1.75
N ILE A 304 -13.36 23.58 1.02
CA ILE A 304 -13.55 23.05 -0.34
C ILE A 304 -14.52 21.85 -0.35
N SER A 305 -15.60 21.99 -1.13
CA SER A 305 -16.45 20.88 -1.52
C SER A 305 -15.92 20.24 -2.80
N TRP A 306 -16.42 19.04 -3.12
CA TRP A 306 -16.11 18.42 -4.40
C TRP A 306 -16.42 19.38 -5.57
N PRO A 307 -15.46 19.60 -6.49
CA PRO A 307 -15.60 20.63 -7.51
C PRO A 307 -16.67 20.29 -8.55
N ASP A 308 -17.48 21.27 -8.93
CA ASP A 308 -18.49 21.12 -9.97
C ASP A 308 -17.87 20.82 -11.34
N GLU A 309 -16.64 21.30 -11.57
CA GLU A 309 -15.87 21.07 -12.79
C GLU A 309 -15.53 19.59 -13.02
N ALA A 310 -15.41 18.78 -11.95
CA ALA A 310 -15.14 17.36 -12.07
C ALA A 310 -16.31 16.60 -12.75
N LYS A 311 -17.56 17.06 -12.55
CA LYS A 311 -18.80 16.49 -13.12
C LYS A 311 -18.98 14.96 -12.95
N GLY A 312 -18.24 14.37 -12.02
CA GLY A 312 -18.17 12.93 -11.78
C GLY A 312 -17.41 12.63 -10.50
N ASP A 313 -16.97 11.40 -10.36
CA ASP A 313 -16.35 10.85 -9.13
C ASP A 313 -14.81 10.90 -9.16
N PHE A 314 -14.23 11.41 -10.24
CA PHE A 314 -12.78 11.44 -10.46
C PHE A 314 -12.24 12.85 -10.67
N LEU A 315 -11.05 13.09 -10.10
CA LEU A 315 -10.28 14.30 -10.28
C LEU A 315 -8.79 13.96 -10.36
N VAL A 316 -8.12 14.33 -11.44
CA VAL A 316 -6.66 14.18 -11.58
C VAL A 316 -6.00 15.47 -11.12
N LEU A 317 -4.99 15.37 -10.25
CA LEU A 317 -4.25 16.50 -9.69
C LEU A 317 -2.79 16.43 -10.12
N HIS A 318 -2.21 17.55 -10.54
CA HIS A 318 -0.75 17.63 -10.72
C HIS A 318 -0.07 17.70 -9.35
N THR A 319 0.82 16.74 -9.07
CA THR A 319 1.50 16.60 -7.79
C THR A 319 3.02 16.49 -7.97
N PRO A 320 3.67 17.49 -8.62
CA PRO A 320 5.09 17.44 -8.91
C PRO A 320 5.93 17.44 -7.63
N GLY A 321 7.17 16.98 -7.76
CA GLY A 321 8.13 16.95 -6.66
C GLY A 321 8.94 15.68 -6.69
N HIS A 322 8.30 14.52 -6.59
CA HIS A 322 8.96 13.22 -6.76
C HIS A 322 9.54 13.09 -8.18
N SER A 323 8.69 13.34 -9.16
CA SER A 323 9.04 13.55 -10.57
C SER A 323 8.29 14.79 -11.10
N PRO A 324 8.75 15.42 -12.21
CA PRO A 324 8.05 16.58 -12.77
C PRO A 324 6.64 16.26 -13.28
N GLY A 325 6.38 15.02 -13.65
CA GLY A 325 5.08 14.51 -14.09
C GLY A 325 4.32 13.68 -13.08
N SER A 326 4.70 13.71 -11.80
CA SER A 326 3.90 13.05 -10.76
C SER A 326 2.48 13.61 -10.73
N ILE A 327 1.48 12.72 -10.79
CA ILE A 327 0.06 13.03 -10.72
C ILE A 327 -0.63 12.13 -9.70
N SER A 328 -1.67 12.67 -9.06
CA SER A 328 -2.52 11.94 -8.10
C SER A 328 -3.94 11.83 -8.64
N LEU A 329 -4.59 10.70 -8.39
CA LEU A 329 -6.02 10.53 -8.69
C LEU A 329 -6.81 10.66 -7.40
N LEU A 330 -7.77 11.57 -7.37
CA LEU A 330 -8.75 11.64 -6.32
C LEU A 330 -10.05 10.96 -6.80
N PHE A 331 -10.56 10.05 -6.00
CA PHE A 331 -11.79 9.30 -6.23
C PHE A 331 -12.75 9.49 -5.06
N ARG A 332 -14.02 9.75 -5.36
CA ARG A 332 -15.08 9.83 -4.33
C ARG A 332 -16.12 8.74 -4.57
N SER A 333 -16.25 7.84 -3.61
CA SER A 333 -17.40 6.93 -3.53
C SER A 333 -18.58 7.61 -2.82
N GLU A 334 -19.69 6.90 -2.65
CA GLU A 334 -20.85 7.41 -1.93
C GLU A 334 -20.55 7.77 -0.46
N SER A 335 -19.56 7.12 0.15
CA SER A 335 -19.31 7.20 1.60
C SER A 335 -17.90 7.66 1.99
N VAL A 336 -16.90 7.47 1.12
CA VAL A 336 -15.50 7.80 1.41
C VAL A 336 -14.80 8.32 0.17
N SER A 337 -13.79 9.17 0.37
CA SER A 337 -12.93 9.62 -0.73
C SER A 337 -11.50 9.10 -0.55
N THR A 338 -10.87 8.67 -1.64
CA THR A 338 -9.51 8.14 -1.66
C THR A 338 -8.65 8.98 -2.60
N ILE A 339 -7.48 9.41 -2.12
CA ILE A 339 -6.44 9.99 -2.98
C ILE A 339 -5.35 8.95 -3.23
N PHE A 340 -5.16 8.60 -4.50
CA PHE A 340 -4.06 7.79 -4.97
C PHE A 340 -2.87 8.68 -5.29
N THR A 341 -1.76 8.46 -4.60
CA THR A 341 -0.67 9.45 -4.54
C THR A 341 0.60 9.04 -5.28
N GLY A 342 0.68 7.80 -5.79
CA GLY A 342 1.95 7.22 -6.25
C GLY A 342 3.00 7.36 -5.17
N ASP A 343 4.13 7.99 -5.52
CA ASP A 343 5.22 8.31 -4.59
C ASP A 343 5.20 9.75 -4.02
N THR A 344 4.10 10.49 -4.17
CA THR A 344 3.98 11.84 -3.60
C THR A 344 4.09 11.82 -2.07
N CYS A 345 3.36 10.90 -1.42
CA CYS A 345 3.45 10.66 0.03
C CYS A 345 2.87 9.29 0.40
N ALA A 346 3.25 8.76 1.55
CA ALA A 346 2.77 7.46 2.02
C ALA A 346 2.89 7.34 3.55
N PHE A 347 2.31 6.28 4.14
CA PHE A 347 2.58 5.93 5.54
C PHE A 347 3.73 4.95 5.66
N SER A 348 4.75 5.33 6.43
CA SER A 348 5.89 4.50 6.75
C SER A 348 5.72 3.93 8.16
N THR A 349 5.90 2.62 8.32
CA THR A 349 5.91 1.95 9.63
C THR A 349 7.25 2.09 10.37
N ARG A 350 8.24 2.78 9.78
CA ARG A 350 9.52 3.10 10.43
C ARG A 350 9.31 4.00 11.66
N ASP A 351 10.19 3.86 12.65
CA ASP A 351 10.27 4.72 13.84
C ASP A 351 8.96 4.86 14.64
N GLY A 352 8.10 3.83 14.63
CA GLY A 352 6.81 3.85 15.32
C GLY A 352 5.64 4.39 14.49
N GLY A 353 5.84 4.63 13.19
CA GLY A 353 4.77 4.99 12.25
C GLY A 353 4.64 6.50 12.03
N ARG A 354 4.79 6.93 10.79
CA ARG A 354 4.58 8.34 10.38
C ARG A 354 4.29 8.47 8.90
N MET A 355 3.59 9.54 8.51
CA MET A 355 3.56 9.94 7.10
C MET A 355 4.95 10.35 6.65
N THR A 356 5.23 10.10 5.37
CA THR A 356 6.50 10.42 4.72
C THR A 356 6.28 10.96 3.32
N GLY A 357 7.14 11.91 2.92
CA GLY A 357 7.24 12.39 1.54
C GLY A 357 8.32 11.66 0.74
N MET A 358 8.87 10.56 1.27
CA MET A 358 9.85 9.72 0.57
C MET A 358 11.05 10.49 -0.02
N PRO A 359 11.69 11.40 0.75
CA PRO A 359 12.68 12.35 0.24
C PRO A 359 13.89 11.71 -0.44
N ILE A 360 14.29 10.51 -0.02
CA ILE A 360 15.45 9.80 -0.59
C ILE A 360 15.18 9.22 -1.99
N TYR A 361 13.90 9.13 -2.39
CA TYR A 361 13.47 8.63 -3.69
C TYR A 361 13.02 9.75 -4.64
N CYS A 362 12.89 10.97 -4.12
CA CYS A 362 12.56 12.16 -4.89
C CYS A 362 13.68 12.49 -5.89
N LYS A 363 13.38 12.49 -7.20
CA LYS A 363 14.35 12.72 -8.29
C LYS A 363 14.20 14.08 -8.97
N GLN A 364 13.24 14.91 -8.58
CA GLN A 364 13.10 16.28 -9.07
C GLN A 364 13.44 17.33 -8.00
N SER A 365 12.54 17.59 -7.04
CA SER A 365 12.69 18.72 -6.12
C SER A 365 11.89 18.53 -4.83
N LEU A 366 12.59 18.41 -3.71
CA LEU A 366 11.99 18.37 -2.37
C LEU A 366 11.22 19.66 -2.02
N LYS A 367 11.64 20.80 -2.59
CA LYS A 367 10.90 22.06 -2.44
C LYS A 367 9.56 22.01 -3.15
N GLU A 368 9.53 21.51 -4.39
CA GLU A 368 8.27 21.35 -5.12
C GLU A 368 7.37 20.31 -4.46
N GLN A 369 7.94 19.20 -4.01
CA GLN A 369 7.18 18.21 -3.25
C GLN A 369 6.59 18.81 -1.96
N SER A 370 7.34 19.68 -1.27
CA SER A 370 6.82 20.40 -0.10
C SER A 370 5.66 21.33 -0.47
N ASN A 371 5.75 22.04 -1.60
CA ASN A 371 4.65 22.88 -2.09
C ASN A 371 3.41 22.03 -2.42
N THR A 372 3.59 20.92 -3.13
CA THR A 372 2.54 19.92 -3.39
C THR A 372 1.89 19.43 -2.10
N MET A 373 2.67 19.09 -1.08
CA MET A 373 2.14 18.63 0.21
C MET A 373 1.36 19.70 0.96
N LYS A 374 1.76 20.98 0.89
CA LYS A 374 0.95 22.09 1.43
C LYS A 374 -0.41 22.16 0.73
N LYS A 375 -0.43 22.05 -0.60
CA LYS A 375 -1.68 22.07 -1.39
C LYS A 375 -2.57 20.86 -1.06
N ILE A 376 -2.01 19.65 -0.92
CA ILE A 376 -2.75 18.46 -0.45
C ILE A 376 -3.37 18.71 0.93
N GLY A 377 -2.65 19.39 1.83
CA GLY A 377 -3.16 19.82 3.13
C GLY A 377 -4.33 20.81 3.03
N LYS A 378 -4.31 21.76 2.08
CA LYS A 378 -5.43 22.69 1.85
C LYS A 378 -6.70 21.95 1.40
N ILE A 379 -6.58 20.87 0.62
CA ILE A 379 -7.72 20.06 0.15
C ILE A 379 -8.05 18.86 1.04
N ALA A 380 -7.62 18.85 2.31
CA ALA A 380 -7.83 17.71 3.22
C ALA A 380 -9.31 17.38 3.52
N GLY A 381 -10.25 18.24 3.10
CA GLY A 381 -11.69 17.97 3.11
C GLY A 381 -12.16 17.06 1.98
N LEU A 382 -11.35 16.84 0.93
CA LEU A 382 -11.74 16.07 -0.25
C LEU A 382 -11.31 14.60 -0.23
N TRP A 383 -10.49 14.17 0.73
CA TRP A 383 -9.98 12.81 0.82
C TRP A 383 -10.00 12.29 2.24
N ASP A 384 -10.29 11.01 2.45
CA ASP A 384 -10.32 10.32 3.74
C ASP A 384 -9.26 9.24 3.86
N ILE A 385 -8.76 8.76 2.72
CA ILE A 385 -7.72 7.73 2.65
C ILE A 385 -6.63 8.19 1.70
N ILE A 386 -5.37 8.04 2.12
CA ILE A 386 -4.21 8.12 1.22
C ILE A 386 -3.84 6.70 0.81
N ALA A 387 -3.88 6.42 -0.49
CA ALA A 387 -3.50 5.15 -1.10
C ALA A 387 -2.23 5.36 -1.96
N PRO A 388 -1.03 5.02 -1.46
CA PRO A 388 0.21 5.25 -2.19
C PRO A 388 0.59 4.10 -3.11
N GLY A 389 1.50 4.34 -4.05
CA GLY A 389 2.16 3.28 -4.84
C GLY A 389 3.02 2.40 -3.93
N HIS A 390 3.77 3.00 -3.00
CA HIS A 390 4.67 2.30 -2.09
C HIS A 390 4.35 2.53 -0.60
N LEU A 391 4.90 1.65 0.24
CA LEU A 391 4.67 1.64 1.70
C LEU A 391 3.20 1.30 2.03
N HIS A 392 2.56 2.03 2.95
CA HIS A 392 1.26 1.68 3.52
C HIS A 392 0.25 2.80 3.27
N LYS A 393 -1.02 2.42 3.11
CA LYS A 393 -2.15 3.35 3.12
C LYS A 393 -2.26 4.07 4.46
N ARG A 394 -2.94 5.22 4.47
CA ARG A 394 -3.29 5.97 5.68
C ARG A 394 -4.77 6.30 5.71
N GLU A 395 -5.43 5.85 6.76
CA GLU A 395 -6.87 6.02 6.95
C GLU A 395 -7.19 7.15 7.93
N TYR A 396 -8.18 7.97 7.58
CA TYR A 396 -8.72 9.03 8.43
C TYR A 396 -10.25 8.93 8.53
N ILE A 397 -10.81 7.73 8.59
CA ILE A 397 -12.26 7.50 8.62
C ILE A 397 -12.76 7.52 10.07
N SER A 398 -13.97 8.06 10.28
CA SER A 398 -14.65 8.08 11.57
C SER A 398 -15.97 7.32 11.48
N ILE A 399 -16.50 6.92 12.63
CA ILE A 399 -17.86 6.40 12.76
C ILE A 399 -18.84 7.52 12.30
N PRO A 400 -19.78 7.25 11.38
CA PRO A 400 -20.74 8.24 10.90
C PRO A 400 -21.55 8.88 12.05
N GLY A 401 -21.76 10.21 11.99
CA GLY A 401 -22.70 10.93 12.87
C GLY A 401 -22.11 11.68 14.08
N ASP A 402 -20.79 11.70 14.29
CA ASP A 402 -20.15 12.45 15.38
C ASP A 402 -19.40 13.69 14.87
N SER A 403 -19.93 14.90 15.12
CA SER A 403 -19.26 16.14 14.69
C SER A 403 -17.92 16.38 15.39
N LYS A 404 -17.65 15.72 16.53
CA LYS A 404 -16.33 15.79 17.19
C LYS A 404 -15.28 14.99 16.44
N THR A 405 -15.66 13.92 15.73
CA THR A 405 -14.69 13.10 14.97
C THR A 405 -14.20 13.83 13.72
N LEU A 406 -15.05 14.60 13.04
CA LEU A 406 -14.66 15.42 11.87
C LEU A 406 -13.53 16.40 12.20
N GLY A 407 -13.65 17.15 13.30
CA GLY A 407 -12.61 18.08 13.74
C GLY A 407 -11.31 17.39 14.16
N LEU A 408 -11.39 16.16 14.69
CA LEU A 408 -10.23 15.35 15.04
C LEU A 408 -9.52 14.80 13.78
N GLN A 409 -10.29 14.36 12.78
CA GLN A 409 -9.75 13.90 11.49
C GLN A 409 -8.99 15.01 10.78
N TRP A 410 -9.58 16.20 10.66
CA TRP A 410 -8.90 17.35 10.05
C TRP A 410 -7.57 17.63 10.75
N ARG A 411 -7.55 17.70 12.08
CA ARG A 411 -6.32 17.91 12.85
C ARG A 411 -5.29 16.80 12.65
N ALA A 412 -5.74 15.54 12.55
CA ALA A 412 -4.85 14.41 12.27
C ALA A 412 -4.24 14.52 10.86
N LYS A 413 -5.04 14.84 9.84
CA LYS A 413 -4.58 15.10 8.47
C LYS A 413 -3.54 16.23 8.46
N GLN A 414 -3.84 17.39 9.06
CA GLN A 414 -2.92 18.52 9.11
C GLN A 414 -1.61 18.19 9.83
N LYS A 415 -1.67 17.46 10.96
CA LYS A 415 -0.48 17.02 11.69
C LYS A 415 0.39 16.11 10.83
N ASP A 416 -0.24 15.16 10.13
CA ASP A 416 0.46 14.22 9.26
C ASP A 416 1.11 14.93 8.06
N ILE A 417 0.45 15.95 7.49
CA ILE A 417 1.04 16.84 6.47
C ILE A 417 2.24 17.60 7.04
N GLU A 418 2.14 18.16 8.26
CA GLU A 418 3.24 18.86 8.91
C GLU A 418 4.45 17.95 9.12
N VAL A 419 4.23 16.70 9.52
CA VAL A 419 5.30 15.69 9.66
C VAL A 419 6.04 15.46 8.34
N VAL A 420 5.31 15.38 7.22
CA VAL A 420 5.92 15.26 5.89
C VAL A 420 6.74 16.50 5.56
N LEU A 421 6.20 17.71 5.78
CA LEU A 421 6.90 18.96 5.50
C LEU A 421 8.19 19.09 6.32
N GLN A 422 8.16 18.70 7.60
CA GLN A 422 9.34 18.68 8.47
C GLN A 422 10.39 17.68 7.98
N GLU A 423 9.98 16.51 7.50
CA GLU A 423 10.89 15.53 6.88
C GLU A 423 11.53 16.10 5.61
N LEU A 424 10.73 16.60 4.66
CA LEU A 424 11.23 17.15 3.40
C LEU A 424 12.20 18.32 3.66
N ALA A 425 11.86 19.22 4.59
CA ALA A 425 12.73 20.34 4.97
C ALA A 425 14.03 19.90 5.63
N ARG A 426 14.04 18.76 6.35
CA ARG A 426 15.26 18.20 6.92
C ARG A 426 16.18 17.67 5.83
N TYR A 427 15.64 16.99 4.82
CA TYR A 427 16.41 16.44 3.71
C TYR A 427 16.90 17.51 2.73
N SER A 428 16.14 18.59 2.49
CA SER A 428 16.56 19.71 1.63
C SER A 428 17.79 20.50 2.16
N ARG A 429 18.21 20.25 3.41
CA ARG A 429 19.41 20.87 4.00
C ARG A 429 20.68 20.03 3.81
N TYR A 430 20.53 18.79 3.35
CA TYR A 430 21.61 17.90 2.96
C TYR A 430 21.72 17.91 1.43
#